data_AF-A0AA97B256-F1
#
_entry.id   AF-A0AA97B256-F1
#
_cell.length_a   1.000
_cell.length_b   1.000
_cell.length_c   1.000
_cell.angle_alpha   90.00
_cell.angle_beta   90.00
_cell.angle_gamma   90.00
#
_symmetry.space_group_name_H-M   'P 1'
#
loop_
_entity.id
_entity.type
_entity.pdbx_description
1 polymer ?
#
loop_
_entity_poly.entity_id
_entity_poly.type
_entity_poly.pdbx_seq_one_letter_code
_entity_poly.pdbx_strand_id
1 'polypeptide(L)'
;MKVFIKTIVLIQLLTLVACGGSGSGSGSGSDSSGVSPTPTTLTVTGKVISGVDGASDIELLVGDESFSTESESDGTYTLKIELDNVVEDDVAYIIAKHSSEEKIKFVSILGSIEELKLAAGEDELLEAFELPEVNLSSLSTAISAQITGGSNNGIENRESLYTYSKNIDTPYAITVASIINLLISNPWELESKNIKFPSEIEDTYLLASNESVISNYHSLINSDLIESTTEDIVNNEDLVFSSPGKGELIEDIYYLSSSDFHGVKLLIGSSNEGSLSHITGVKNFTWRETSNGIELEGAELIDSKNDEYEIKLVLNKLKWISSRKSIDSILVEYTKYKTNFEYNTITKDESSVPLNAIRNFGLLSVSNALEIGKNYIFPSPSIENTTNSPYTTNTESLEINFSGDFENGGVVNVGYPLLYLSGETSTLSIAANWYVNDRELTIEMPGAEKLTYVFYEKPSKNQIDTFFYTSKFQHEISSYYPPLISGGDYMWEEETTPAIYQRDNSIYTLNSDGTGELDLDGFNSPLVWKITTNGDLVIGFYYLPYEMSDYNKCIPDSWDIGPYDKYASCQPWFWEEWDLKEMQEQGKFWAQRIVYSPNNGEVTRLNINTYNFTKKEETAL
;
A
#
# COMPACT_ATOMS: atom_id res chain seq x y z
N MET A 1 -34.11 33.17 9.92
CA MET A 1 -34.91 33.89 8.89
C MET A 1 -33.91 34.32 7.82
N LYS A 2 -33.75 33.68 6.65
CA LYS A 2 -34.67 32.97 5.74
C LYS A 2 -34.14 31.57 5.41
N VAL A 3 -35.09 30.65 5.27
CA VAL A 3 -34.96 29.26 4.84
C VAL A 3 -34.95 29.21 3.32
N PHE A 4 -34.08 28.39 2.71
CA PHE A 4 -34.28 27.93 1.34
C PHE A 4 -34.07 26.41 1.28
N ILE A 5 -35.21 25.72 1.33
CA ILE A 5 -35.39 24.31 0.99
C ILE A 5 -35.51 24.25 -0.54
N LYS A 6 -34.76 23.37 -1.20
CA LYS A 6 -35.13 22.83 -2.52
C LYS A 6 -34.83 21.34 -2.59
N THR A 7 -35.87 20.58 -2.24
CA THR A 7 -36.14 19.22 -2.68
C THR A 7 -36.16 19.16 -4.21
N ILE A 8 -35.46 18.20 -4.82
CA ILE A 8 -35.76 17.70 -6.16
C ILE A 8 -35.92 16.18 -6.03
N VAL A 9 -37.18 15.77 -5.99
CA VAL A 9 -37.65 14.43 -6.33
C VAL A 9 -38.26 14.58 -7.72
N LEU A 10 -37.79 13.83 -8.72
CA LEU A 10 -38.58 13.63 -9.93
C LEU A 10 -38.44 12.21 -10.46
N ILE A 11 -39.52 11.48 -10.19
CA ILE A 11 -39.95 10.20 -10.73
C ILE A 11 -40.16 10.31 -12.25
N GLN A 12 -39.67 9.34 -13.03
CA GLN A 12 -40.29 8.99 -14.32
C GLN A 12 -40.60 7.49 -14.37
N LEU A 13 -41.86 7.19 -14.04
CA LEU A 13 -42.60 5.99 -14.44
C LEU A 13 -43.04 6.19 -15.90
N LEU A 14 -42.59 5.34 -16.81
CA LEU A 14 -43.15 5.23 -18.16
C LEU A 14 -44.30 4.21 -18.14
N THR A 15 -45.53 4.71 -18.07
CA THR A 15 -46.74 3.94 -18.37
C THR A 15 -47.07 4.07 -19.86
N LEU A 16 -46.92 2.99 -20.61
CA LEU A 16 -47.50 2.85 -21.95
C LEU A 16 -48.95 2.38 -21.83
N VAL A 17 -49.88 3.25 -22.21
CA VAL A 17 -51.27 2.90 -22.53
C VAL A 17 -51.43 3.07 -24.04
N ALA A 18 -51.73 1.99 -24.75
CA ALA A 18 -52.21 2.05 -26.14
C ALA A 18 -53.32 1.03 -26.38
N CYS A 19 -54.53 1.60 -26.52
CA CYS A 19 -55.65 1.28 -27.39
C CYS A 19 -56.05 -0.18 -27.70
N GLY A 20 -57.32 -0.46 -27.45
CA GLY A 20 -57.99 -1.71 -27.76
C GLY A 20 -58.26 -1.95 -29.24
N GLY A 21 -58.36 -3.23 -29.58
CA GLY A 21 -58.85 -3.75 -30.85
C GLY A 21 -59.55 -5.08 -30.60
N SER A 22 -60.88 -5.04 -30.57
CA SER A 22 -61.77 -6.19 -30.41
C SER A 22 -61.80 -7.06 -31.66
N GLY A 23 -61.50 -8.35 -31.53
CA GLY A 23 -61.68 -9.34 -32.60
C GLY A 23 -62.01 -10.71 -32.03
N SER A 24 -63.27 -11.12 -32.17
CA SER A 24 -63.79 -12.43 -31.78
C SER A 24 -63.29 -13.54 -32.73
N GLY A 25 -62.70 -14.60 -32.18
CA GLY A 25 -62.37 -15.81 -32.92
C GLY A 25 -62.34 -17.02 -31.99
N SER A 26 -63.38 -17.83 -32.05
CA SER A 26 -63.49 -19.11 -31.34
C SER A 26 -62.61 -20.13 -32.05
N GLY A 27 -61.61 -20.67 -31.36
CA GLY A 27 -60.69 -21.69 -31.87
C GLY A 27 -60.05 -22.46 -30.71
N SER A 28 -60.59 -23.65 -30.47
CA SER A 28 -60.07 -24.65 -29.54
C SER A 28 -58.71 -25.18 -30.04
N GLY A 29 -57.67 -25.03 -29.23
CA GLY A 29 -56.33 -25.59 -29.48
C GLY A 29 -55.40 -25.30 -28.31
N SER A 30 -55.30 -26.24 -27.38
CA SER A 30 -54.31 -26.24 -26.30
C SER A 30 -52.93 -26.59 -26.88
N ASP A 31 -52.13 -25.57 -27.20
CA ASP A 31 -50.69 -25.72 -27.35
C ASP A 31 -50.02 -24.71 -26.42
N SER A 32 -49.62 -25.18 -25.24
CA SER A 32 -48.65 -24.53 -24.39
C SER A 32 -47.28 -24.66 -25.06
N SER A 33 -47.02 -23.85 -26.09
CA SER A 33 -45.66 -23.60 -26.55
C SER A 33 -44.94 -22.87 -25.43
N GLY A 34 -44.26 -23.64 -24.57
CA GLY A 34 -43.29 -23.10 -23.64
C GLY A 34 -42.23 -22.37 -24.45
N VAL A 35 -42.26 -21.04 -24.41
CA VAL A 35 -41.12 -20.23 -24.83
C VAL A 35 -40.01 -20.59 -23.86
N SER A 36 -39.09 -21.46 -24.28
CA SER A 36 -37.86 -21.69 -23.53
C SER A 36 -37.15 -20.33 -23.46
N PRO A 37 -36.73 -19.86 -22.28
CA PRO A 37 -35.95 -18.64 -22.19
C PRO A 37 -34.73 -18.76 -23.11
N THR A 38 -34.42 -17.70 -23.85
CA THR A 38 -33.18 -17.62 -24.62
C THR A 38 -32.02 -17.69 -23.61
N PRO A 39 -31.05 -18.60 -23.79
CA PRO A 39 -29.92 -18.70 -22.86
C PRO A 39 -29.18 -17.37 -22.84
N THR A 40 -28.79 -16.93 -21.64
CA THR A 40 -27.98 -15.70 -21.50
C THR A 40 -26.53 -16.07 -21.80
N THR A 41 -25.89 -15.37 -22.74
CA THR A 41 -24.52 -15.68 -23.16
C THR A 41 -23.56 -14.56 -22.82
N LEU A 42 -22.29 -14.90 -22.69
CA LEU A 42 -21.18 -13.95 -22.60
C LEU A 42 -20.03 -14.48 -23.45
N THR A 43 -19.44 -13.63 -24.27
CA THR A 43 -18.27 -13.97 -25.10
C THR A 43 -17.07 -13.25 -24.54
N VAL A 44 -16.02 -13.98 -24.15
CA VAL A 44 -14.76 -13.43 -23.63
C VAL A 44 -13.69 -13.57 -24.70
N THR A 45 -13.08 -12.45 -25.07
CA THR A 45 -11.96 -12.41 -26.02
C THR A 45 -10.74 -11.78 -25.36
N GLY A 46 -9.59 -12.42 -25.49
CA GLY A 46 -8.34 -11.93 -24.92
C GLY A 46 -7.11 -12.54 -25.60
N LYS A 47 -5.96 -12.36 -24.97
CA LYS A 47 -4.68 -12.81 -25.50
C LYS A 47 -3.77 -13.40 -24.41
N VAL A 48 -3.05 -14.47 -24.74
CA VAL A 48 -1.96 -15.02 -23.93
C VAL A 48 -0.65 -14.33 -24.33
N ILE A 49 0.01 -13.71 -23.34
CA ILE A 49 1.23 -12.91 -23.50
C ILE A 49 2.35 -13.61 -22.71
N SER A 50 2.98 -14.60 -23.36
CA SER A 50 3.84 -15.59 -22.68
C SER A 50 5.33 -15.47 -22.99
N GLY A 51 5.75 -14.63 -23.94
CA GLY A 51 7.14 -14.57 -24.43
C GLY A 51 7.64 -15.84 -25.14
N VAL A 52 6.80 -16.88 -25.21
CA VAL A 52 7.08 -18.18 -25.84
C VAL A 52 6.00 -18.48 -26.87
N ASP A 53 6.44 -18.83 -28.08
CA ASP A 53 5.54 -19.19 -29.18
C ASP A 53 4.84 -20.53 -28.91
N GLY A 54 3.52 -20.57 -29.08
CA GLY A 54 2.74 -21.80 -28.95
C GLY A 54 1.26 -21.56 -28.70
N ALA A 55 0.45 -22.59 -28.94
CA ALA A 55 -0.94 -22.60 -28.52
C ALA A 55 -1.02 -22.88 -27.01
N SER A 56 -2.05 -22.36 -26.37
CA SER A 56 -2.37 -22.65 -24.98
C SER A 56 -3.79 -23.19 -24.87
N ASP A 57 -3.96 -24.17 -23.99
CA ASP A 57 -5.29 -24.61 -23.58
C ASP A 57 -5.85 -23.56 -22.62
N ILE A 58 -6.96 -22.95 -23.01
CA ILE A 58 -7.64 -21.90 -22.25
C ILE A 58 -8.84 -22.53 -21.53
N GLU A 59 -8.92 -22.31 -20.22
CA GLU A 59 -9.99 -22.79 -19.36
C GLU A 59 -10.53 -21.62 -18.53
N LEU A 60 -11.83 -21.34 -18.64
CA LEU A 60 -12.54 -20.39 -17.80
C LEU A 60 -13.39 -21.16 -16.79
N LEU A 61 -13.16 -20.90 -15.51
CA LEU A 61 -13.85 -21.52 -14.38
C LEU A 61 -14.79 -20.51 -13.73
N VAL A 62 -16.04 -20.89 -13.49
CA VAL A 62 -17.03 -20.06 -12.77
C VAL A 62 -17.86 -20.96 -11.85
N GLY A 63 -17.69 -20.79 -10.53
CA GLY A 63 -18.27 -21.72 -9.57
C GLY A 63 -17.82 -23.15 -9.87
N ASP A 64 -18.79 -24.04 -10.12
CA ASP A 64 -18.55 -25.45 -10.47
C ASP A 64 -18.49 -25.71 -12.01
N GLU A 65 -18.73 -24.68 -12.83
CA GLU A 65 -18.76 -24.80 -14.29
C GLU A 65 -17.39 -24.48 -14.90
N SER A 66 -17.04 -25.18 -15.98
CA SER A 66 -15.84 -24.91 -16.77
C SER A 66 -16.12 -24.84 -18.26
N PHE A 67 -15.42 -23.93 -18.91
CA PHE A 67 -15.52 -23.66 -20.34
C PHE A 67 -14.11 -23.65 -20.91
N SER A 68 -13.90 -24.23 -22.09
CA SER A 68 -12.55 -24.36 -22.66
C SER A 68 -12.50 -23.99 -24.13
N THR A 69 -11.36 -23.42 -24.54
CA THR A 69 -10.96 -23.20 -25.94
C THR A 69 -9.45 -23.36 -26.06
N GLU A 70 -8.90 -23.23 -27.25
CA GLU A 70 -7.47 -23.11 -27.49
C GLU A 70 -7.16 -21.68 -27.95
N SER A 71 -5.96 -21.19 -27.64
CA SER A 71 -5.45 -19.95 -28.24
C SER A 71 -4.93 -20.20 -29.65
N GLU A 72 -5.02 -19.19 -30.49
CA GLU A 72 -4.36 -19.15 -31.78
C GLU A 72 -2.83 -18.98 -31.63
N SER A 73 -2.11 -19.06 -32.75
CA SER A 73 -0.65 -18.95 -32.77
C SER A 73 -0.11 -17.58 -32.34
N ASP A 74 -0.95 -16.54 -32.38
CA ASP A 74 -0.61 -15.20 -31.90
C ASP A 74 -1.05 -14.96 -30.43
N GLY A 75 -1.53 -16.02 -29.77
CA GLY A 75 -2.02 -16.01 -28.40
C GLY A 75 -3.46 -15.57 -28.24
N THR A 76 -4.16 -15.12 -29.29
CA THR A 76 -5.56 -14.68 -29.19
C THR A 76 -6.50 -15.86 -28.93
N TYR A 77 -7.59 -15.64 -28.20
CA TYR A 77 -8.61 -16.66 -27.96
C TYR A 77 -10.00 -16.02 -27.87
N THR A 78 -11.03 -16.81 -28.16
CA THR A 78 -12.44 -16.44 -27.96
C THR A 78 -13.17 -17.59 -27.30
N LEU A 79 -13.80 -17.32 -26.16
CA LEU A 79 -14.51 -18.31 -25.36
C LEU A 79 -15.97 -17.85 -25.18
N LYS A 80 -16.92 -18.74 -25.45
CA LYS A 80 -18.35 -18.47 -25.25
C LYS A 80 -18.85 -19.20 -24.01
N ILE A 81 -19.53 -18.45 -23.13
CA ILE A 81 -20.05 -18.90 -21.84
C ILE A 81 -21.57 -18.92 -21.91
N GLU A 82 -22.17 -19.99 -21.41
CA GLU A 82 -23.62 -20.08 -21.17
C GLU A 82 -23.87 -19.85 -19.68
N LEU A 83 -24.61 -18.80 -19.32
CA LEU A 83 -24.76 -18.33 -17.94
C LEU A 83 -26.00 -18.91 -17.22
N ASP A 84 -26.70 -19.87 -17.82
CA ASP A 84 -28.01 -20.34 -17.33
C ASP A 84 -27.94 -21.02 -15.94
N ASN A 85 -26.78 -21.58 -15.56
CA ASN A 85 -26.57 -22.27 -14.28
C ASN A 85 -25.59 -21.54 -13.35
N VAL A 86 -25.17 -20.33 -13.70
CA VAL A 86 -24.12 -19.59 -13.01
C VAL A 86 -24.73 -18.57 -12.05
N VAL A 87 -24.20 -18.46 -10.82
CA VAL A 87 -24.67 -17.46 -9.86
C VAL A 87 -23.99 -16.13 -10.15
N GLU A 88 -24.73 -15.02 -10.08
CA GLU A 88 -24.22 -13.68 -10.43
C GLU A 88 -23.02 -13.23 -9.57
N ASP A 89 -22.95 -13.69 -8.32
CA ASP A 89 -21.86 -13.40 -7.38
C ASP A 89 -20.64 -14.34 -7.53
N ASP A 90 -20.73 -15.41 -8.34
CA ASP A 90 -19.61 -16.34 -8.57
C ASP A 90 -18.47 -15.62 -9.27
N VAL A 91 -17.24 -15.89 -8.84
CA VAL A 91 -16.04 -15.30 -9.42
C VAL A 91 -15.52 -16.15 -10.57
N ALA A 92 -15.23 -15.51 -11.69
CA ALA A 92 -14.64 -16.12 -12.86
C ALA A 92 -13.11 -16.08 -12.83
N TYR A 93 -12.51 -17.23 -13.11
CA TYR A 93 -11.08 -17.41 -13.34
C TYR A 93 -10.86 -17.76 -14.79
N ILE A 94 -9.77 -17.26 -15.38
CA ILE A 94 -9.31 -17.76 -16.65
C ILE A 94 -7.86 -18.23 -16.54
N ILE A 95 -7.59 -19.39 -17.12
CA ILE A 95 -6.34 -20.13 -17.01
C ILE A 95 -5.85 -20.46 -18.42
N ALA A 96 -4.59 -20.16 -18.71
CA ALA A 96 -3.89 -20.65 -19.90
C ALA A 96 -2.80 -21.63 -19.49
N LYS A 97 -2.82 -22.84 -20.04
CA LYS A 97 -1.75 -23.83 -19.91
C LYS A 97 -1.04 -23.98 -21.24
N HIS A 98 0.28 -23.81 -21.27
CA HIS A 98 1.03 -23.89 -22.51
C HIS A 98 1.08 -25.34 -23.02
N SER A 99 0.77 -25.57 -24.31
CA SER A 99 0.59 -26.92 -24.85
C SER A 99 1.85 -27.80 -24.83
N SER A 100 3.04 -27.17 -24.83
CA SER A 100 4.33 -27.88 -24.88
C SER A 100 5.22 -27.68 -23.66
N GLU A 101 4.84 -26.79 -22.73
CA GLU A 101 5.67 -26.43 -21.58
C GLU A 101 4.79 -26.50 -20.31
N GLU A 102 4.70 -27.68 -19.71
CA GLU A 102 3.77 -27.98 -18.60
C GLU A 102 3.94 -27.06 -17.38
N LYS A 103 5.10 -26.42 -17.24
CA LYS A 103 5.43 -25.48 -16.15
C LYS A 103 4.80 -24.09 -16.36
N ILE A 104 4.38 -23.76 -17.59
CA ILE A 104 3.81 -22.46 -17.93
C ILE A 104 2.29 -22.51 -17.78
N LYS A 105 1.81 -21.84 -16.73
CA LYS A 105 0.40 -21.65 -16.43
C LYS A 105 0.15 -20.19 -16.07
N PHE A 106 -0.59 -19.49 -16.91
CA PHE A 106 -1.06 -18.14 -16.59
C PHE A 106 -2.46 -18.19 -16.01
N VAL A 107 -2.72 -17.35 -15.02
CA VAL A 107 -4.01 -17.24 -14.34
C VAL A 107 -4.40 -15.77 -14.30
N SER A 108 -5.68 -15.49 -14.49
CA SER A 108 -6.27 -14.19 -14.25
C SER A 108 -7.62 -14.34 -13.56
N ILE A 109 -7.91 -13.45 -12.62
CA ILE A 109 -9.22 -13.35 -11.98
C ILE A 109 -9.97 -12.25 -12.70
N LEU A 110 -11.11 -12.56 -13.29
CA LEU A 110 -11.86 -11.60 -14.10
C LEU A 110 -12.81 -10.73 -13.26
N GLY A 111 -13.36 -11.31 -12.19
CA GLY A 111 -14.39 -10.66 -11.37
C GLY A 111 -15.62 -11.55 -11.23
N SER A 112 -16.68 -11.00 -10.64
CA SER A 112 -17.98 -11.67 -10.57
C SER A 112 -18.73 -11.64 -11.90
N ILE A 113 -19.65 -12.56 -12.09
CA ILE A 113 -20.44 -12.64 -13.33
C ILE A 113 -21.33 -11.40 -13.54
N GLU A 114 -21.83 -10.78 -12.46
CA GLU A 114 -22.48 -9.48 -12.51
C GLU A 114 -21.54 -8.41 -13.11
N GLU A 115 -20.30 -8.33 -12.63
CA GLU A 115 -19.30 -7.37 -13.13
C GLU A 115 -18.92 -7.64 -14.59
N LEU A 116 -18.75 -8.90 -14.97
CA LEU A 116 -18.42 -9.25 -16.37
C LEU A 116 -19.54 -8.85 -17.32
N LYS A 117 -20.81 -9.08 -16.94
CA LYS A 117 -21.97 -8.65 -17.74
C LYS A 117 -22.06 -7.13 -17.85
N LEU A 118 -21.75 -6.42 -16.76
CA LEU A 118 -21.74 -4.95 -16.77
C LEU A 118 -20.63 -4.40 -17.68
N ALA A 119 -19.43 -4.97 -17.61
CA ALA A 119 -18.30 -4.58 -18.46
C ALA A 119 -18.56 -4.87 -19.95
N ALA A 120 -19.14 -6.04 -20.25
CA ALA A 120 -19.48 -6.46 -21.61
C ALA A 120 -20.67 -5.71 -22.23
N GLY A 121 -21.40 -4.90 -21.45
CA GLY A 121 -22.48 -4.07 -21.95
C GLY A 121 -23.63 -4.83 -22.65
N GLU A 122 -24.20 -4.22 -23.70
CA GLU A 122 -25.37 -4.75 -24.40
C GLU A 122 -25.03 -5.78 -25.50
N ASP A 123 -23.79 -5.82 -25.97
CA ASP A 123 -23.31 -6.73 -27.01
C ASP A 123 -22.79 -8.07 -26.47
N GLU A 124 -22.77 -8.23 -25.13
CA GLU A 124 -22.36 -9.47 -24.44
C GLU A 124 -20.94 -9.92 -24.82
N LEU A 125 -20.11 -9.01 -25.31
CA LEU A 125 -18.73 -9.24 -25.69
C LEU A 125 -17.85 -8.54 -24.66
N LEU A 126 -16.91 -9.28 -24.07
CA LEU A 126 -15.93 -8.77 -23.12
C LEU A 126 -14.56 -8.80 -23.76
N GLU A 127 -13.96 -7.62 -23.95
CA GLU A 127 -12.63 -7.46 -24.54
C GLU A 127 -11.65 -6.75 -23.59
N ALA A 128 -10.36 -6.77 -23.92
CA ALA A 128 -9.29 -6.26 -23.04
C ALA A 128 -9.38 -4.76 -22.73
N PHE A 129 -9.99 -3.94 -23.60
CA PHE A 129 -10.22 -2.52 -23.31
C PHE A 129 -11.41 -2.28 -22.36
N GLU A 130 -12.24 -3.31 -22.15
CA GLU A 130 -13.37 -3.30 -21.21
C GLU A 130 -12.97 -3.89 -19.88
N LEU A 131 -12.19 -4.98 -19.92
CA LEU A 131 -11.60 -5.61 -18.76
C LEU A 131 -10.18 -6.10 -19.09
N PRO A 132 -9.13 -5.35 -18.71
CA PRO A 132 -7.72 -5.71 -18.86
C PRO A 132 -7.37 -7.17 -18.55
N GLU A 133 -8.02 -7.72 -17.53
CA GLU A 133 -7.74 -9.04 -16.95
C GLU A 133 -8.09 -10.21 -17.87
N VAL A 134 -8.78 -10.00 -18.99
CA VAL A 134 -8.93 -11.05 -20.02
C VAL A 134 -7.61 -11.38 -20.72
N ASN A 135 -6.61 -10.51 -20.65
CA ASN A 135 -5.26 -10.83 -21.10
C ASN A 135 -4.51 -11.65 -20.04
N LEU A 136 -3.96 -12.77 -20.47
CA LEU A 136 -3.26 -13.76 -19.63
C LEU A 136 -1.75 -13.58 -19.75
N SER A 137 -1.07 -13.29 -18.66
CA SER A 137 0.38 -13.02 -18.66
C SER A 137 1.02 -13.35 -17.32
N SER A 138 2.34 -13.19 -17.23
CA SER A 138 3.06 -13.22 -15.95
C SER A 138 2.54 -12.17 -14.96
N LEU A 139 2.10 -11.00 -15.44
CA LEU A 139 1.56 -9.93 -14.61
C LEU A 139 0.18 -10.26 -14.04
N SER A 140 -0.75 -10.72 -14.88
CA SER A 140 -2.07 -11.17 -14.40
C SER A 140 -1.93 -12.33 -13.40
N THR A 141 -0.95 -13.21 -13.63
CA THR A 141 -0.65 -14.37 -12.78
C THR A 141 -0.08 -13.95 -11.44
N ALA A 142 0.87 -13.01 -11.41
CA ALA A 142 1.43 -12.47 -10.19
C ALA A 142 0.36 -11.78 -9.33
N ILE A 143 -0.50 -10.97 -9.94
CA ILE A 143 -1.63 -10.32 -9.25
C ILE A 143 -2.58 -11.39 -8.70
N SER A 144 -2.99 -12.34 -9.53
CA SER A 144 -3.91 -13.41 -9.13
C SER A 144 -3.37 -14.26 -7.99
N ALA A 145 -2.07 -14.57 -8.00
CA ALA A 145 -1.42 -15.33 -6.94
C ALA A 145 -1.38 -14.58 -5.60
N GLN A 146 -1.22 -13.25 -5.62
CA GLN A 146 -1.30 -12.43 -4.39
C GLN A 146 -2.71 -12.40 -3.81
N ILE A 147 -3.74 -12.35 -4.66
CA ILE A 147 -5.13 -12.34 -4.21
C ILE A 147 -5.48 -13.70 -3.57
N THR A 148 -5.11 -14.82 -4.18
CA THR A 148 -5.49 -16.16 -3.68
C THR A 148 -4.50 -16.78 -2.69
N GLY A 149 -3.31 -16.19 -2.52
CA GLY A 149 -2.20 -16.81 -1.80
C GLY A 149 -1.71 -18.12 -2.43
N GLY A 150 -1.93 -18.32 -3.74
CA GLY A 150 -1.60 -19.57 -4.44
C GLY A 150 -2.54 -20.73 -4.16
N SER A 151 -3.67 -20.50 -3.48
CA SER A 151 -4.68 -21.53 -3.25
C SER A 151 -5.36 -21.94 -4.55
N ASN A 152 -5.36 -23.24 -4.83
CA ASN A 152 -6.12 -23.82 -5.94
C ASN A 152 -7.64 -23.81 -5.71
N ASN A 153 -8.11 -23.53 -4.49
CA ASN A 153 -9.55 -23.51 -4.18
C ASN A 153 -10.26 -22.25 -4.68
N GLY A 154 -9.52 -21.29 -5.26
CA GLY A 154 -10.07 -20.04 -5.76
C GLY A 154 -10.72 -19.18 -4.67
N ILE A 155 -11.47 -18.19 -5.10
CA ILE A 155 -12.27 -17.24 -4.33
C ILE A 155 -13.68 -17.44 -4.84
N GLU A 156 -14.58 -17.85 -3.96
CA GLU A 156 -15.91 -18.30 -4.41
C GLU A 156 -16.82 -17.14 -4.81
N ASN A 157 -16.71 -15.99 -4.12
CA ASN A 157 -17.66 -14.91 -4.27
C ASN A 157 -17.01 -13.52 -4.32
N ARG A 158 -17.78 -12.57 -4.82
CA ARG A 158 -17.41 -11.15 -4.99
C ARG A 158 -16.92 -10.46 -3.72
N GLU A 159 -17.55 -10.68 -2.57
CA GLU A 159 -17.16 -10.01 -1.31
C GLU A 159 -15.77 -10.45 -0.86
N SER A 160 -15.51 -11.76 -0.95
CA SER A 160 -14.17 -12.32 -0.71
C SER A 160 -13.16 -11.76 -1.71
N LEU A 161 -13.50 -11.63 -2.99
CA LEU A 161 -12.61 -11.02 -3.99
C LEU A 161 -12.25 -9.58 -3.63
N TYR A 162 -13.23 -8.75 -3.24
CA TYR A 162 -12.97 -7.38 -2.81
C TYR A 162 -12.10 -7.30 -1.57
N THR A 163 -12.25 -8.24 -0.65
CA THR A 163 -11.44 -8.34 0.56
C THR A 163 -10.00 -8.70 0.20
N TYR A 164 -9.80 -9.79 -0.52
CA TYR A 164 -8.46 -10.28 -0.85
C TYR A 164 -7.72 -9.40 -1.87
N SER A 165 -8.43 -8.69 -2.75
CA SER A 165 -7.81 -7.72 -3.66
C SER A 165 -7.06 -6.61 -2.91
N LYS A 166 -7.42 -6.33 -1.65
CA LYS A 166 -6.69 -5.36 -0.81
C LYS A 166 -5.24 -5.77 -0.50
N ASN A 167 -4.89 -7.04 -0.70
CA ASN A 167 -3.55 -7.56 -0.49
C ASN A 167 -2.60 -7.30 -1.64
N ILE A 168 -3.08 -6.79 -2.78
CA ILE A 168 -2.24 -6.52 -3.94
C ILE A 168 -1.15 -5.52 -3.55
N ASP A 169 0.08 -5.84 -3.91
CA ASP A 169 1.27 -5.00 -3.91
C ASP A 169 1.77 -4.92 -5.36
N THR A 170 1.41 -3.84 -6.06
CA THR A 170 1.73 -3.69 -7.49
C THR A 170 3.24 -3.75 -7.78
N PRO A 171 4.12 -3.01 -7.04
CA PRO A 171 5.56 -3.16 -7.20
C PRO A 171 6.02 -4.62 -7.10
N TYR A 172 5.57 -5.33 -6.07
CA TYR A 172 5.92 -6.73 -5.89
C TYR A 172 5.36 -7.62 -7.01
N ALA A 173 4.13 -7.38 -7.47
CA ALA A 173 3.51 -8.12 -8.57
C ALA A 173 4.33 -8.01 -9.86
N ILE A 174 4.82 -6.81 -10.16
CA ILE A 174 5.67 -6.57 -11.33
C ILE A 174 7.03 -7.27 -11.16
N THR A 175 7.65 -7.21 -9.98
CA THR A 175 8.89 -7.94 -9.74
C THR A 175 8.71 -9.46 -9.94
N VAL A 176 7.64 -10.03 -9.40
CA VAL A 176 7.28 -11.44 -9.58
C VAL A 176 7.07 -11.75 -11.07
N ALA A 177 6.32 -10.89 -11.78
CA ALA A 177 6.05 -11.03 -13.20
C ALA A 177 7.33 -10.99 -14.04
N SER A 178 8.26 -10.06 -13.72
CA SER A 178 9.57 -9.96 -14.36
C SER A 178 10.39 -11.22 -14.17
N ILE A 179 10.43 -11.78 -12.95
CA ILE A 179 11.14 -13.03 -12.66
C ILE A 179 10.52 -14.20 -13.44
N ILE A 180 9.19 -14.31 -13.47
CA ILE A 180 8.47 -15.32 -14.27
C ILE A 180 8.81 -15.17 -15.75
N ASN A 181 8.74 -13.95 -16.30
CA ASN A 181 9.08 -13.67 -17.69
C ASN A 181 10.52 -14.08 -18.03
N LEU A 182 11.48 -13.81 -17.14
CA LEU A 182 12.87 -14.21 -17.33
C LEU A 182 13.06 -15.74 -17.32
N LEU A 183 12.38 -16.43 -16.41
CA LEU A 183 12.42 -17.91 -16.34
C LEU A 183 11.84 -18.56 -17.59
N ILE A 184 10.82 -17.94 -18.19
CA ILE A 184 10.14 -18.44 -19.39
C ILE A 184 10.89 -18.06 -20.67
N SER A 185 11.24 -16.78 -20.83
CA SER A 185 11.72 -16.21 -22.08
C SER A 185 13.25 -16.28 -22.25
N ASN A 186 14.00 -16.29 -21.13
CA ASN A 186 15.47 -16.29 -21.13
C ASN A 186 16.08 -17.43 -20.29
N PRO A 187 15.62 -18.69 -20.43
CA PRO A 187 16.07 -19.78 -19.56
C PRO A 187 17.57 -20.02 -19.67
N TRP A 188 18.16 -19.90 -20.86
CA TRP A 188 19.59 -20.13 -21.09
C TRP A 188 20.49 -19.13 -20.35
N GLU A 189 20.06 -17.87 -20.21
CA GLU A 189 20.82 -16.83 -19.50
C GLU A 189 20.85 -17.15 -18.00
N LEU A 190 19.71 -17.54 -17.44
CA LEU A 190 19.57 -17.93 -16.04
C LEU A 190 20.30 -19.25 -15.72
N GLU A 191 20.25 -20.22 -16.63
CA GLU A 191 20.92 -21.51 -16.47
C GLU A 191 22.44 -21.37 -16.35
N SER A 192 23.04 -20.40 -17.03
CA SER A 192 24.47 -20.09 -16.91
C SER A 192 24.88 -19.68 -15.49
N LYS A 193 23.92 -19.20 -14.69
CA LYS A 193 24.05 -18.82 -13.29
C LYS A 193 23.49 -19.89 -12.34
N ASN A 194 23.16 -21.08 -12.86
CA ASN A 194 22.51 -22.16 -12.12
C ASN A 194 21.14 -21.76 -11.52
N ILE A 195 20.46 -20.81 -12.16
CA ILE A 195 19.08 -20.42 -11.84
C ILE A 195 18.17 -21.15 -12.82
N LYS A 196 17.30 -22.02 -12.29
CA LYS A 196 16.36 -22.85 -13.06
C LYS A 196 15.02 -22.82 -12.38
N PHE A 197 13.94 -23.03 -13.13
CA PHE A 197 12.62 -23.25 -12.55
C PHE A 197 12.67 -24.37 -11.50
N PRO A 198 12.11 -24.19 -10.28
CA PRO A 198 12.25 -25.17 -9.21
C PRO A 198 11.50 -26.45 -9.54
N SER A 199 12.13 -27.60 -9.33
CA SER A 199 11.55 -28.91 -9.65
C SER A 199 10.31 -29.25 -8.83
N GLU A 200 10.26 -28.73 -7.61
CA GLU A 200 9.23 -28.92 -6.60
C GLU A 200 8.02 -28.01 -6.76
N ILE A 201 8.15 -26.94 -7.56
CA ILE A 201 7.04 -26.05 -7.88
C ILE A 201 6.39 -26.53 -9.17
N GLU A 202 5.08 -26.75 -9.16
CA GLU A 202 4.35 -27.34 -10.28
C GLU A 202 4.37 -26.44 -11.51
N ASP A 203 4.04 -25.16 -11.32
CA ASP A 203 3.81 -24.20 -12.41
C ASP A 203 4.11 -22.75 -11.99
N THR A 204 4.06 -21.82 -12.95
CA THR A 204 4.33 -20.38 -12.75
C THR A 204 3.36 -19.69 -11.79
N TYR A 205 2.14 -20.20 -11.62
CA TYR A 205 1.17 -19.64 -10.67
C TYR A 205 1.54 -19.98 -9.23
N LEU A 206 1.91 -21.24 -8.97
CA LEU A 206 2.42 -21.65 -7.66
C LEU A 206 3.77 -20.98 -7.35
N LEU A 207 4.62 -20.75 -8.37
CA LEU A 207 5.85 -19.97 -8.21
C LEU A 207 5.56 -18.54 -7.75
N ALA A 208 4.59 -17.86 -8.39
CA ALA A 208 4.21 -16.49 -8.06
C ALA A 208 3.73 -16.34 -6.60
N SER A 209 3.14 -17.39 -6.02
CA SER A 209 2.70 -17.41 -4.61
C SER A 209 3.81 -17.75 -3.60
N ASN A 210 4.99 -18.19 -4.07
CA ASN A 210 6.07 -18.62 -3.19
C ASN A 210 7.07 -17.48 -2.92
N GLU A 211 6.76 -16.65 -1.92
CA GLU A 211 7.55 -15.48 -1.56
C GLU A 211 9.03 -15.79 -1.28
N SER A 212 9.31 -16.94 -0.64
CA SER A 212 10.68 -17.34 -0.31
C SER A 212 11.50 -17.63 -1.57
N VAL A 213 10.92 -18.32 -2.55
CA VAL A 213 11.62 -18.63 -3.81
C VAL A 213 11.78 -17.39 -4.66
N ILE A 214 10.75 -16.54 -4.75
CA ILE A 214 10.81 -15.26 -5.46
C ILE A 214 11.90 -14.36 -4.86
N SER A 215 11.94 -14.22 -3.54
CA SER A 215 12.94 -13.39 -2.86
C SER A 215 14.36 -13.91 -3.11
N ASN A 216 14.55 -15.24 -3.09
CA ASN A 216 15.82 -15.85 -3.45
C ASN A 216 16.20 -15.53 -4.90
N TYR A 217 15.29 -15.68 -5.87
CA TYR A 217 15.56 -15.31 -7.26
C TYR A 217 15.85 -13.82 -7.44
N HIS A 218 15.11 -12.95 -6.79
CA HIS A 218 15.36 -11.51 -6.83
C HIS A 218 16.80 -11.18 -6.38
N SER A 219 17.33 -11.88 -5.38
CA SER A 219 18.72 -11.69 -4.93
C SER A 219 19.80 -12.34 -5.82
N LEU A 220 19.44 -13.35 -6.61
CA LEU A 220 20.38 -14.10 -7.47
C LEU A 220 20.45 -13.56 -8.91
N ILE A 221 19.33 -13.03 -9.42
CA ILE A 221 19.24 -12.47 -10.77
C ILE A 221 19.87 -11.07 -10.76
N ASN A 222 20.51 -10.71 -11.86
CA ASN A 222 21.11 -9.38 -12.01
C ASN A 222 20.00 -8.31 -12.03
N SER A 223 20.18 -7.23 -11.26
CA SER A 223 19.22 -6.14 -11.12
C SER A 223 18.86 -5.52 -12.47
N ASP A 224 19.83 -5.29 -13.34
CA ASP A 224 19.63 -4.64 -14.65
C ASP A 224 18.74 -5.51 -15.56
N LEU A 225 18.81 -6.83 -15.42
CA LEU A 225 17.97 -7.76 -16.17
C LEU A 225 16.52 -7.77 -15.65
N ILE A 226 16.33 -7.64 -14.33
CA ILE A 226 14.99 -7.48 -13.74
C ILE A 226 14.41 -6.12 -14.13
N GLU A 227 15.21 -5.06 -14.09
CA GLU A 227 14.81 -3.69 -14.44
C GLU A 227 14.41 -3.60 -15.91
N SER A 228 15.22 -4.12 -16.84
CA SER A 228 14.87 -4.12 -18.27
C SER A 228 13.60 -4.93 -18.57
N THR A 229 13.42 -6.10 -17.93
CA THR A 229 12.19 -6.90 -18.08
C THR A 229 10.99 -6.17 -17.49
N THR A 230 11.19 -5.42 -16.41
CA THR A 230 10.15 -4.58 -15.81
C THR A 230 9.74 -3.46 -16.75
N GLU A 231 10.70 -2.79 -17.40
CA GLU A 231 10.42 -1.80 -18.45
C GLU A 231 9.64 -2.40 -19.62
N ASP A 232 10.00 -3.61 -20.07
CA ASP A 232 9.28 -4.32 -21.14
C ASP A 232 7.82 -4.61 -20.75
N ILE A 233 7.57 -5.02 -19.50
CA ILE A 233 6.21 -5.24 -18.99
C ILE A 233 5.43 -3.92 -18.93
N VAL A 234 6.03 -2.88 -18.35
CA VAL A 234 5.38 -1.58 -18.11
C VAL A 234 5.06 -0.84 -19.41
N ASN A 235 5.86 -1.04 -20.46
CA ASN A 235 5.65 -0.42 -21.77
C ASN A 235 4.76 -1.24 -22.71
N ASN A 236 4.29 -2.42 -22.30
CA ASN A 236 3.42 -3.26 -23.11
C ASN A 236 1.95 -2.84 -23.01
N GLU A 237 1.39 -2.33 -24.10
CA GLU A 237 -0.02 -1.86 -24.17
C GLU A 237 -1.06 -2.98 -23.99
N ASP A 238 -0.67 -4.26 -24.14
CA ASP A 238 -1.53 -5.41 -23.84
C ASP A 238 -1.53 -5.77 -22.33
N LEU A 239 -0.64 -5.16 -21.53
CA LEU A 239 -0.48 -5.38 -20.08
C LEU A 239 -0.77 -4.14 -19.24
N VAL A 240 -0.58 -2.96 -19.81
CA VAL A 240 -0.77 -1.67 -19.16
C VAL A 240 -1.67 -0.80 -20.02
N PHE A 241 -2.86 -0.54 -19.50
CA PHE A 241 -4.00 0.03 -20.21
C PHE A 241 -4.15 1.51 -19.93
N SER A 242 -4.80 2.23 -20.85
CA SER A 242 -5.00 3.67 -20.74
C SER A 242 -6.11 4.08 -19.76
N SER A 243 -6.96 3.15 -19.34
CA SER A 243 -8.10 3.37 -18.44
C SER A 243 -8.38 2.09 -17.63
N PRO A 244 -9.15 2.15 -16.53
CA PRO A 244 -9.51 0.98 -15.72
C PRO A 244 -10.39 -0.06 -16.45
N GLY A 245 -10.93 0.31 -17.62
CA GLY A 245 -11.89 -0.49 -18.38
C GLY A 245 -13.10 0.35 -18.78
N LYS A 246 -13.71 0.04 -19.93
CA LYS A 246 -14.95 0.68 -20.37
C LYS A 246 -16.08 0.41 -19.37
N GLY A 247 -16.64 1.48 -18.79
CA GLY A 247 -17.73 1.39 -17.82
C GLY A 247 -17.29 1.49 -16.35
N GLU A 248 -15.98 1.32 -16.08
CA GLU A 248 -15.37 1.70 -14.82
C GLU A 248 -15.26 3.23 -14.73
N LEU A 249 -15.53 3.80 -13.55
CA LEU A 249 -15.38 5.23 -13.33
C LEU A 249 -13.91 5.56 -13.07
N ILE A 250 -13.35 6.41 -13.93
CA ILE A 250 -12.05 7.05 -13.70
C ILE A 250 -12.18 8.08 -12.57
N GLU A 251 -13.33 8.75 -12.47
CA GLU A 251 -13.60 9.71 -11.42
C GLU A 251 -13.72 9.04 -10.04
N ASP A 252 -12.72 9.27 -9.20
CA ASP A 252 -12.68 8.79 -7.82
C ASP A 252 -11.66 9.61 -7.00
N ILE A 253 -11.56 9.27 -5.72
CA ILE A 253 -10.46 9.63 -4.84
C ILE A 253 -9.53 8.43 -4.74
N TYR A 254 -8.27 8.65 -5.08
CA TYR A 254 -7.19 7.69 -5.00
C TYR A 254 -6.20 8.11 -3.91
N TYR A 255 -5.86 7.17 -3.03
CA TYR A 255 -4.78 7.33 -2.05
C TYR A 255 -3.59 6.51 -2.53
N LEU A 256 -2.49 7.19 -2.86
CA LEU A 256 -1.32 6.57 -3.49
C LEU A 256 -0.40 5.99 -2.41
N SER A 257 0.09 4.77 -2.61
CA SER A 257 0.82 4.02 -1.58
C SER A 257 2.30 3.76 -1.88
N SER A 258 2.93 4.47 -2.83
CA SER A 258 4.37 4.30 -3.11
C SER A 258 5.24 5.29 -2.36
N SER A 259 6.51 4.96 -2.17
CA SER A 259 7.48 5.81 -1.46
C SER A 259 7.55 7.25 -1.95
N ASP A 260 7.47 7.46 -3.27
CA ASP A 260 7.49 8.79 -3.87
C ASP A 260 6.15 9.55 -3.75
N PHE A 261 5.05 8.85 -3.45
CA PHE A 261 3.70 9.40 -3.39
C PHE A 261 3.01 9.12 -2.05
N HIS A 262 3.76 8.88 -0.99
CA HIS A 262 3.20 8.61 0.32
C HIS A 262 2.32 9.79 0.80
N GLY A 263 1.13 9.47 1.32
CA GLY A 263 0.19 10.50 1.82
C GLY A 263 -0.42 11.38 0.73
N VAL A 264 -0.25 11.02 -0.54
CA VAL A 264 -0.88 11.74 -1.66
C VAL A 264 -2.32 11.26 -1.85
N LYS A 265 -3.25 12.21 -1.75
CA LYS A 265 -4.66 12.03 -2.14
C LYS A 265 -4.88 12.70 -3.50
N LEU A 266 -5.15 11.89 -4.50
CA LEU A 266 -5.45 12.29 -5.87
C LEU A 266 -6.97 12.22 -6.09
N LEU A 267 -7.63 13.36 -6.28
CA LEU A 267 -9.02 13.44 -6.71
C LEU A 267 -9.06 13.64 -8.22
N ILE A 268 -9.63 12.67 -8.94
CA ILE A 268 -10.03 12.82 -10.33
C ILE A 268 -11.52 13.15 -10.34
N GLY A 269 -11.86 14.41 -10.58
CA GLY A 269 -13.24 14.89 -10.56
C GLY A 269 -13.89 14.84 -11.93
N SER A 270 -15.23 14.85 -11.94
CA SER A 270 -16.00 15.03 -13.17
C SER A 270 -15.69 16.38 -13.83
N SER A 271 -15.72 16.45 -15.16
CA SER A 271 -15.45 17.67 -15.96
C SER A 271 -13.97 17.99 -16.19
N ASN A 272 -13.09 16.99 -16.25
CA ASN A 272 -11.67 17.19 -16.55
C ASN A 272 -10.91 18.05 -15.52
N GLU A 273 -11.44 18.15 -14.30
CA GLU A 273 -10.84 18.85 -13.18
C GLU A 273 -10.45 17.84 -12.09
N GLY A 274 -9.38 18.13 -11.36
CA GLY A 274 -8.94 17.31 -10.25
C GLY A 274 -8.14 18.10 -9.23
N SER A 275 -7.79 17.45 -8.13
CA SER A 275 -6.93 18.04 -7.11
C SER A 275 -5.97 17.01 -6.52
N LEU A 276 -4.74 17.42 -6.33
CA LEU A 276 -3.69 16.67 -5.66
C LEU A 276 -3.52 17.26 -4.27
N SER A 277 -3.79 16.48 -3.24
CA SER A 277 -3.60 16.86 -1.84
C SER A 277 -2.42 16.11 -1.26
N HIS A 278 -1.51 16.85 -0.65
CA HIS A 278 -0.33 16.34 0.01
C HIS A 278 -0.10 17.13 1.31
N ILE A 279 0.85 16.72 2.15
CA ILE A 279 1.18 17.44 3.38
C ILE A 279 1.63 18.89 3.12
N THR A 280 2.18 19.18 1.93
CA THR A 280 2.59 20.53 1.49
C THR A 280 1.45 21.39 0.94
N GLY A 281 0.23 20.85 0.85
CA GLY A 281 -0.98 21.57 0.47
C GLY A 281 -1.78 20.89 -0.64
N VAL A 282 -2.73 21.65 -1.20
CA VAL A 282 -3.63 21.20 -2.27
C VAL A 282 -3.35 21.94 -3.56
N LYS A 283 -3.25 21.20 -4.66
CA LYS A 283 -3.01 21.73 -6.01
C LYS A 283 -4.08 21.23 -6.96
N ASN A 284 -4.81 22.15 -7.58
CA ASN A 284 -5.78 21.80 -8.60
C ASN A 284 -5.07 21.58 -9.94
N PHE A 285 -5.57 20.63 -10.71
CA PHE A 285 -5.08 20.29 -12.04
C PHE A 285 -6.25 20.05 -12.99
N THR A 286 -5.96 20.00 -14.28
CA THR A 286 -6.88 19.48 -15.29
C THR A 286 -6.38 18.14 -15.81
N TRP A 287 -7.28 17.29 -16.24
CA TRP A 287 -6.92 15.98 -16.79
C TRP A 287 -7.66 15.69 -18.08
N ARG A 288 -7.12 14.81 -18.92
CA ARG A 288 -7.80 14.30 -20.11
C ARG A 288 -7.47 12.85 -20.35
N GLU A 289 -8.47 12.09 -20.78
CA GLU A 289 -8.27 10.74 -21.27
C GLU A 289 -7.67 10.77 -22.68
N THR A 290 -6.66 9.94 -22.91
CA THR A 290 -6.02 9.72 -24.20
C THR A 290 -5.89 8.23 -24.45
N SER A 291 -5.54 7.83 -25.68
CA SER A 291 -5.27 6.42 -25.99
C SER A 291 -4.09 5.83 -25.21
N ASN A 292 -3.25 6.66 -24.58
CA ASN A 292 -2.04 6.25 -23.85
C ASN A 292 -2.17 6.45 -22.33
N GLY A 293 -3.35 6.81 -21.81
CA GLY A 293 -3.54 7.05 -20.37
C GLY A 293 -4.29 8.35 -20.07
N ILE A 294 -4.44 8.63 -18.77
CA ILE A 294 -4.95 9.90 -18.27
C ILE A 294 -3.79 10.88 -18.15
N GLU A 295 -3.76 11.90 -19.02
CA GLU A 295 -2.77 12.97 -18.96
C GLU A 295 -3.20 14.03 -17.95
N LEU A 296 -2.28 14.44 -17.09
CA LEU A 296 -2.48 15.41 -16.01
C LEU A 296 -1.70 16.70 -16.31
N GLU A 297 -2.38 17.85 -16.24
CA GLU A 297 -1.78 19.16 -16.45
C GLU A 297 -1.90 20.02 -15.19
N GLY A 298 -0.76 20.35 -14.58
CA GLY A 298 -0.68 21.14 -13.34
C GLY A 298 -0.71 20.30 -12.05
N ALA A 299 -0.65 18.97 -12.15
CA ALA A 299 -0.58 18.05 -11.01
C ALA A 299 0.84 18.02 -10.41
N GLU A 300 1.25 19.13 -9.77
CA GLU A 300 2.54 19.26 -9.11
C GLU A 300 2.41 19.19 -7.58
N LEU A 301 3.41 18.61 -6.91
CA LEU A 301 3.57 18.65 -5.46
C LEU A 301 5.02 18.99 -5.09
N ILE A 302 5.20 19.61 -3.92
CA ILE A 302 6.52 19.78 -3.32
C ILE A 302 6.72 18.59 -2.38
N ASP A 303 7.70 17.75 -2.70
CA ASP A 303 8.06 16.53 -1.96
C ASP A 303 9.05 16.85 -0.84
N SER A 304 10.01 17.74 -1.06
CA SER A 304 10.84 18.24 0.03
C SER A 304 11.40 19.61 -0.31
N LYS A 305 11.64 20.41 0.73
CA LYS A 305 12.21 21.74 0.59
C LYS A 305 12.99 22.11 1.85
N ASN A 306 14.24 22.52 1.66
CA ASN A 306 15.07 23.14 2.69
C ASN A 306 15.86 24.32 2.10
N ASP A 307 16.81 24.86 2.86
CA ASP A 307 17.62 26.01 2.45
C ASP A 307 18.54 25.70 1.24
N GLU A 308 18.89 24.44 1.01
CA GLU A 308 19.80 24.01 -0.06
C GLU A 308 19.07 23.56 -1.32
N TYR A 309 17.93 22.87 -1.18
CA TYR A 309 17.23 22.27 -2.29
C TYR A 309 15.71 22.23 -2.16
N GLU A 310 15.04 22.11 -3.31
CA GLU A 310 13.62 21.80 -3.43
C GLU A 310 13.45 20.62 -4.40
N ILE A 311 12.74 19.59 -3.97
CA ILE A 311 12.29 18.47 -4.79
C ILE A 311 10.81 18.68 -5.10
N LYS A 312 10.51 18.80 -6.39
CA LYS A 312 9.15 18.94 -6.92
C LYS A 312 8.83 17.74 -7.80
N LEU A 313 7.69 17.09 -7.54
CA LEU A 313 7.16 16.03 -8.39
C LEU A 313 6.02 16.60 -9.24
N VAL A 314 6.00 16.25 -10.53
CA VAL A 314 4.92 16.58 -11.46
C VAL A 314 4.38 15.28 -12.01
N LEU A 315 3.16 14.91 -11.61
CA LEU A 315 2.48 13.74 -12.15
C LEU A 315 2.03 14.10 -13.56
N ASN A 316 2.51 13.34 -14.54
CA ASN A 316 2.25 13.61 -15.95
C ASN A 316 1.12 12.72 -16.49
N LYS A 317 1.11 11.44 -16.09
CA LYS A 317 0.20 10.45 -16.67
C LYS A 317 -0.13 9.32 -15.71
N LEU A 318 -1.34 8.79 -15.83
CA LEU A 318 -1.80 7.56 -15.18
C LEU A 318 -2.16 6.51 -16.22
N LYS A 319 -1.79 5.27 -15.96
CA LYS A 319 -2.21 4.06 -16.69
C LYS A 319 -2.62 2.98 -15.70
N TRP A 320 -3.40 2.00 -16.13
CA TRP A 320 -3.92 0.92 -15.30
C TRP A 320 -3.27 -0.41 -15.65
N ILE A 321 -2.91 -1.16 -14.62
CA ILE A 321 -2.45 -2.55 -14.71
C ILE A 321 -3.61 -3.49 -14.39
N SER A 322 -4.37 -3.16 -13.34
CA SER A 322 -5.63 -3.82 -12.99
C SER A 322 -6.53 -2.81 -12.29
N SER A 323 -7.83 -2.98 -12.41
CA SER A 323 -8.81 -2.16 -11.68
C SER A 323 -9.73 -3.04 -10.86
N ARG A 324 -9.95 -2.61 -9.61
CA ARG A 324 -10.88 -3.26 -8.69
C ARG A 324 -11.60 -2.19 -7.90
N LYS A 325 -12.77 -2.56 -7.39
CA LYS A 325 -13.62 -1.68 -6.61
C LYS A 325 -12.92 -1.01 -5.40
N SER A 326 -11.99 -1.71 -4.74
CA SER A 326 -11.30 -1.21 -3.54
C SER A 326 -9.95 -0.55 -3.84
N ILE A 327 -9.26 -1.00 -4.88
CA ILE A 327 -7.84 -0.72 -5.10
C ILE A 327 -7.53 -0.93 -6.57
N ASP A 328 -6.85 0.02 -7.17
CA ASP A 328 -6.31 -0.13 -8.52
C ASP A 328 -4.81 -0.36 -8.44
N SER A 329 -4.29 -1.19 -9.35
CA SER A 329 -2.86 -1.20 -9.66
C SER A 329 -2.64 -0.24 -10.82
N ILE A 330 -1.93 0.86 -10.58
CA ILE A 330 -1.69 1.88 -11.59
C ILE A 330 -0.20 2.10 -11.83
N LEU A 331 0.12 2.62 -13.01
CA LEU A 331 1.42 3.18 -13.33
C LEU A 331 1.31 4.70 -13.34
N VAL A 332 2.14 5.36 -12.54
CA VAL A 332 2.25 6.82 -12.53
C VAL A 332 3.53 7.24 -13.25
N GLU A 333 3.39 7.91 -14.39
CA GLU A 333 4.50 8.59 -15.07
C GLU A 333 4.64 10.00 -14.47
N TYR A 334 5.82 10.35 -13.99
CA TYR A 334 6.07 11.62 -13.31
C TYR A 334 7.44 12.22 -13.66
N THR A 335 7.57 13.51 -13.41
CA THR A 335 8.84 14.25 -13.54
C THR A 335 9.30 14.72 -12.16
N LYS A 336 10.52 14.39 -11.77
CA LYS A 336 11.18 14.89 -10.57
C LYS A 336 12.12 16.04 -10.92
N TYR A 337 11.85 17.21 -10.37
CA TYR A 337 12.71 18.38 -10.44
C TYR A 337 13.43 18.56 -9.13
N LYS A 338 14.77 18.56 -9.14
CA LYS A 338 15.58 18.95 -7.99
C LYS A 338 16.25 20.29 -8.29
N THR A 339 15.78 21.33 -7.61
CA THR A 339 16.37 22.67 -7.65
C THR A 339 17.39 22.76 -6.52
N ASN A 340 18.63 23.10 -6.83
CA ASN A 340 19.64 23.44 -5.83
C ASN A 340 19.81 24.97 -5.80
N PHE A 341 19.48 25.57 -4.67
CA PHE A 341 19.47 27.03 -4.50
C PHE A 341 20.88 27.62 -4.40
N GLU A 342 21.84 26.88 -3.83
CA GLU A 342 23.23 27.32 -3.68
C GLU A 342 23.91 27.47 -5.04
N TYR A 343 23.67 26.52 -5.95
CA TYR A 343 24.29 26.48 -7.28
C TYR A 343 23.39 27.03 -8.39
N ASN A 344 22.13 27.37 -8.08
CA ASN A 344 21.11 27.77 -9.04
C ASN A 344 21.00 26.77 -10.21
N THR A 345 21.01 25.48 -9.89
CA THR A 345 20.88 24.38 -10.85
C THR A 345 19.54 23.68 -10.70
N ILE A 346 19.01 23.15 -11.80
CA ILE A 346 17.80 22.33 -11.81
C ILE A 346 18.14 21.04 -12.56
N THR A 347 17.97 19.90 -11.90
CA THR A 347 18.00 18.59 -12.56
C THR A 347 16.57 18.10 -12.77
N LYS A 348 16.35 17.48 -13.93
CA LYS A 348 15.07 16.88 -14.32
C LYS A 348 15.30 15.39 -14.51
N ASP A 349 14.45 14.59 -13.88
CA ASP A 349 14.41 13.14 -14.05
C ASP A 349 12.98 12.72 -14.42
N GLU A 350 12.83 11.88 -15.43
CA GLU A 350 11.54 11.33 -15.85
C GLU A 350 11.50 9.88 -15.44
N SER A 351 10.43 9.50 -14.74
CA SER A 351 10.33 8.16 -14.17
C SER A 351 8.90 7.67 -14.24
N SER A 352 8.73 6.36 -14.14
CA SER A 352 7.44 5.72 -13.99
C SER A 352 7.49 4.79 -12.80
N VAL A 353 6.49 4.86 -11.93
CA VAL A 353 6.41 3.99 -10.75
C VAL A 353 5.07 3.26 -10.74
N PRO A 354 5.09 1.91 -10.69
CA PRO A 354 3.88 1.16 -10.43
C PRO A 354 3.53 1.25 -8.95
N LEU A 355 2.24 1.38 -8.63
CA LEU A 355 1.78 1.50 -7.26
C LEU A 355 0.32 1.08 -7.10
N ASN A 356 -0.08 0.83 -5.86
CA ASN A 356 -1.47 0.72 -5.49
C ASN A 356 -2.08 2.10 -5.32
N ALA A 357 -3.24 2.30 -5.94
CA ALA A 357 -4.11 3.45 -5.74
C ALA A 357 -5.38 3.00 -5.03
N ILE A 358 -5.45 3.23 -3.72
CA ILE A 358 -6.59 2.83 -2.90
C ILE A 358 -7.76 3.76 -3.22
N ARG A 359 -8.89 3.20 -3.63
CA ARG A 359 -10.10 3.96 -3.96
C ARG A 359 -10.86 4.34 -2.70
N ASN A 360 -11.75 5.34 -2.76
CA ASN A 360 -12.57 5.72 -1.59
C ASN A 360 -13.35 4.52 -1.03
N PHE A 361 -13.86 3.65 -1.91
CA PHE A 361 -14.56 2.42 -1.53
C PHE A 361 -13.66 1.39 -0.83
N GLY A 362 -12.34 1.41 -1.04
CA GLY A 362 -11.40 0.51 -0.38
C GLY A 362 -11.14 0.85 1.09
N LEU A 363 -11.37 2.11 1.48
CA LEU A 363 -11.14 2.59 2.85
C LEU A 363 -12.02 1.88 3.88
N LEU A 364 -11.53 1.77 5.10
CA LEU A 364 -12.35 1.40 6.25
C LEU A 364 -13.20 2.59 6.70
N SER A 365 -14.37 2.30 7.26
CA SER A 365 -15.08 3.29 8.06
C SER A 365 -14.27 3.58 9.33
N VAL A 366 -14.29 4.84 9.79
CA VAL A 366 -13.55 5.26 10.98
C VAL A 366 -13.97 4.44 12.22
N SER A 367 -15.24 4.08 12.33
CA SER A 367 -15.76 3.25 13.43
C SER A 367 -15.31 1.79 13.40
N ASN A 368 -14.85 1.28 12.25
CA ASN A 368 -14.27 -0.06 12.15
C ASN A 368 -12.76 -0.04 12.45
N ALA A 369 -12.11 1.12 12.30
CA ALA A 369 -10.71 1.29 12.62
C ALA A 369 -10.49 1.66 14.10
N LEU A 370 -11.33 2.54 14.65
CA LEU A 370 -11.16 3.14 15.97
C LEU A 370 -12.25 2.71 16.96
N GLU A 371 -11.88 2.73 18.24
CA GLU A 371 -12.76 2.59 19.39
C GLU A 371 -12.64 3.83 20.28
N ILE A 372 -13.77 4.42 20.65
CA ILE A 372 -13.82 5.59 21.53
C ILE A 372 -13.27 5.23 22.92
N GLY A 373 -12.49 6.14 23.50
CA GLY A 373 -11.88 5.99 24.82
C GLY A 373 -10.55 5.25 24.83
N LYS A 374 -10.08 4.72 23.69
CA LYS A 374 -8.74 4.13 23.57
C LYS A 374 -7.69 5.17 23.17
N ASN A 375 -6.45 4.93 23.59
CA ASN A 375 -5.27 5.68 23.16
C ASN A 375 -4.73 5.06 21.88
N TYR A 376 -4.39 5.91 20.93
CA TYR A 376 -3.82 5.55 19.64
C TYR A 376 -2.56 6.36 19.37
N ILE A 377 -1.66 5.79 18.57
CA ILE A 377 -0.51 6.52 18.04
C ILE A 377 -0.79 6.80 16.56
N PHE A 378 -0.89 8.07 16.21
CA PHE A 378 -1.11 8.52 14.84
C PHE A 378 0.15 9.15 14.28
N PRO A 379 0.39 9.10 12.97
CA PRO A 379 1.43 9.92 12.37
C PRO A 379 1.11 11.41 12.54
N SER A 380 2.15 12.21 12.80
CA SER A 380 2.08 13.66 12.91
C SER A 380 2.70 14.31 11.69
N PRO A 381 2.16 15.42 11.17
CA PRO A 381 3.01 16.35 10.43
C PRO A 381 4.10 16.87 11.37
N SER A 382 5.31 17.06 10.86
CA SER A 382 6.36 17.80 11.55
C SER A 382 5.87 19.21 11.81
N ILE A 383 5.49 19.50 13.06
CA ILE A 383 5.14 20.85 13.47
C ILE A 383 6.45 21.56 13.77
N GLU A 384 6.87 22.49 12.90
CA GLU A 384 7.91 23.44 13.28
C GLU A 384 7.45 24.15 14.55
N ASN A 385 8.19 23.95 15.63
CA ASN A 385 7.85 24.51 16.91
C ASN A 385 7.97 26.03 16.81
N THR A 386 6.83 26.72 16.65
CA THR A 386 6.79 28.20 16.56
C THR A 386 7.14 28.89 17.88
N THR A 387 7.31 28.13 18.94
CA THR A 387 7.85 28.64 20.20
C THR A 387 9.36 28.88 20.02
N ASN A 388 9.91 29.95 20.60
CA ASN A 388 11.34 30.29 20.58
C ASN A 388 12.24 29.23 21.29
N SER A 389 11.83 27.96 21.34
CA SER A 389 12.68 26.86 21.72
C SER A 389 13.79 26.75 20.68
N PRO A 390 15.07 26.81 21.09
CA PRO A 390 16.19 26.69 20.16
C PRO A 390 16.36 25.28 19.57
N TYR A 391 15.40 24.37 19.78
CA TYR A 391 15.46 22.97 19.36
C TYR A 391 14.23 22.60 18.52
N THR A 392 14.49 22.06 17.33
CA THR A 392 13.47 21.42 16.49
C THR A 392 13.24 20.00 17.02
N THR A 393 12.04 19.75 17.52
CA THR A 393 11.58 18.40 17.86
C THR A 393 10.80 17.86 16.67
N ASN A 394 11.42 17.00 15.86
CA ASN A 394 10.70 16.29 14.83
C ASN A 394 9.94 15.15 15.50
N THR A 395 8.66 15.42 15.77
CA THR A 395 7.70 14.42 16.24
C THR A 395 7.01 13.83 15.03
N GLU A 396 7.26 12.55 14.75
CA GLU A 396 6.62 11.85 13.63
C GLU A 396 5.30 11.20 14.06
N SER A 397 4.97 11.24 15.35
CA SER A 397 3.75 10.64 15.90
C SER A 397 3.11 11.45 17.03
N LEU A 398 1.80 11.29 17.17
CA LEU A 398 0.92 11.88 18.19
C LEU A 398 0.22 10.78 18.97
N GLU A 399 0.19 10.91 20.30
CA GLU A 399 -0.72 10.08 21.10
C GLU A 399 -2.11 10.74 21.10
N ILE A 400 -3.14 10.01 20.70
CA ILE A 400 -4.48 10.56 20.47
C ILE A 400 -5.51 9.73 21.24
N ASN A 401 -6.30 10.40 22.09
CA ASN A 401 -7.43 9.81 22.81
C ASN A 401 -8.74 10.48 22.41
N PHE A 402 -9.66 9.70 21.83
CA PHE A 402 -10.95 10.21 21.36
C PHE A 402 -12.03 10.08 22.43
N SER A 403 -12.83 11.14 22.60
CA SER A 403 -14.08 11.15 23.35
C SER A 403 -15.22 11.66 22.47
N GLY A 404 -16.44 11.12 22.65
CA GLY A 404 -17.61 11.46 21.83
C GLY A 404 -18.20 10.23 21.14
N ASP A 405 -18.73 10.42 19.93
CA ASP A 405 -19.26 9.35 19.09
C ASP A 405 -18.99 9.62 17.60
N PHE A 406 -18.98 8.58 16.76
CA PHE A 406 -18.65 8.72 15.34
C PHE A 406 -19.71 9.47 14.52
N GLU A 407 -20.95 9.62 15.01
CA GLU A 407 -22.02 10.31 14.30
C GLU A 407 -21.90 11.84 14.45
N ASN A 408 -21.53 12.31 15.64
CA ASN A 408 -21.50 13.72 16.00
C ASN A 408 -20.07 14.27 16.18
N GLY A 409 -19.07 13.39 16.20
CA GLY A 409 -17.71 13.72 16.58
C GLY A 409 -17.56 13.94 18.09
N GLY A 410 -16.57 14.73 18.47
CA GLY A 410 -16.35 15.07 19.88
C GLY A 410 -15.05 15.81 20.13
N VAL A 411 -14.47 15.55 21.30
CA VAL A 411 -13.20 16.14 21.73
C VAL A 411 -12.12 15.07 21.72
N VAL A 412 -10.96 15.43 21.24
CA VAL A 412 -9.78 14.57 21.22
C VAL A 412 -8.68 15.23 22.04
N ASN A 413 -7.99 14.45 22.86
CA ASN A 413 -6.78 14.87 23.54
C ASN A 413 -5.59 14.40 22.71
N VAL A 414 -4.83 15.34 22.18
CA VAL A 414 -3.62 15.10 21.40
C VAL A 414 -2.41 15.34 22.30
N GLY A 415 -1.72 14.26 22.65
CA GLY A 415 -0.48 14.26 23.39
C GLY A 415 0.71 14.48 22.46
N TYR A 416 1.37 15.63 22.64
CA TYR A 416 2.65 15.94 22.02
C TYR A 416 3.76 15.61 23.01
N PRO A 417 4.62 14.63 22.71
CA PRO A 417 5.79 14.40 23.54
C PRO A 417 6.73 15.60 23.43
N LEU A 418 7.03 16.20 24.57
CA LEU A 418 7.98 17.26 24.78
C LEU A 418 9.21 16.71 25.48
N LEU A 419 10.37 17.25 25.15
CA LEU A 419 11.61 16.99 25.87
C LEU A 419 12.24 18.30 26.33
N TYR A 420 12.63 18.34 27.60
CA TYR A 420 13.39 19.46 28.16
C TYR A 420 14.89 19.21 28.05
N LEU A 421 15.67 20.29 28.12
CA LEU A 421 17.14 20.24 28.15
C LEU A 421 17.73 19.36 29.26
N SER A 422 16.97 19.16 30.34
CA SER A 422 17.32 18.26 31.44
C SER A 422 17.31 16.78 31.05
N GLY A 423 16.79 16.43 29.86
CA GLY A 423 16.45 15.06 29.49
C GLY A 423 15.10 14.59 30.06
N GLU A 424 14.38 15.45 30.79
CA GLU A 424 13.03 15.13 31.27
C GLU A 424 12.05 15.15 30.09
N THR A 425 11.31 14.06 29.91
CA THR A 425 10.18 13.98 28.99
C THR A 425 8.91 14.50 29.68
N SER A 426 8.03 15.12 28.90
CA SER A 426 6.65 15.41 29.32
C SER A 426 5.72 15.31 28.12
N THR A 427 4.41 15.28 28.35
CA THR A 427 3.44 15.30 27.25
C THR A 427 2.64 16.58 27.34
N LEU A 428 2.72 17.42 26.29
CA LEU A 428 1.80 18.54 26.11
C LEU A 428 0.48 18.00 25.56
N SER A 429 -0.56 18.04 26.39
CA SER A 429 -1.90 17.65 25.96
C SER A 429 -2.64 18.86 25.37
N ILE A 430 -3.04 18.74 24.11
CA ILE A 430 -3.85 19.72 23.38
C ILE A 430 -5.24 19.12 23.17
N ALA A 431 -6.27 19.81 23.67
CA ALA A 431 -7.64 19.46 23.34
C ALA A 431 -8.03 20.04 21.97
N ALA A 432 -8.54 19.20 21.08
CA ALA A 432 -9.03 19.55 19.76
C ALA A 432 -10.43 18.98 19.53
N ASN A 433 -11.16 19.52 18.55
CA ASN A 433 -12.41 18.90 18.12
C ASN A 433 -12.10 17.87 17.04
N TRP A 434 -12.89 16.81 16.96
CA TRP A 434 -12.82 15.87 15.85
C TRP A 434 -14.21 15.56 15.32
N TYR A 435 -14.28 15.18 14.04
CA TYR A 435 -15.50 14.71 13.39
C TYR A 435 -15.14 13.74 12.26
N VAL A 436 -16.12 12.96 11.82
CA VAL A 436 -16.00 12.07 10.65
C VAL A 436 -16.80 12.66 9.51
N ASN A 437 -16.19 12.73 8.32
CA ASN A 437 -16.87 13.06 7.08
C ASN A 437 -16.68 11.90 6.11
N ASP A 438 -17.75 11.15 5.84
CA ASP A 438 -17.70 9.89 5.11
C ASP A 438 -16.74 8.88 5.77
N ARG A 439 -15.57 8.64 5.18
CA ARG A 439 -14.53 7.73 5.69
C ARG A 439 -13.29 8.45 6.22
N GLU A 440 -13.34 9.78 6.27
CA GLU A 440 -12.24 10.61 6.73
C GLU A 440 -12.46 11.08 8.16
N LEU A 441 -11.49 10.81 9.03
CA LEU A 441 -11.43 11.40 10.36
C LEU A 441 -10.72 12.74 10.26
N THR A 442 -11.36 13.83 10.68
CA THR A 442 -10.73 15.15 10.77
C THR A 442 -10.58 15.60 12.22
N ILE A 443 -9.37 16.02 12.60
CA ILE A 443 -9.06 16.68 13.87
C ILE A 443 -8.80 18.17 13.59
N GLU A 444 -9.59 19.05 14.19
CA GLU A 444 -9.44 20.51 14.12
C GLU A 444 -8.58 21.01 15.29
N MET A 445 -7.28 21.18 15.00
CA MET A 445 -6.32 21.70 15.96
C MET A 445 -6.56 23.19 16.23
N PRO A 446 -6.26 23.70 17.44
CA PRO A 446 -6.24 25.12 17.72
C PRO A 446 -5.33 25.87 16.71
N GLY A 447 -5.83 26.91 16.03
CA GLY A 447 -5.08 27.61 14.98
C GLY A 447 -5.58 27.38 13.55
N ALA A 448 -6.73 26.70 13.40
CA ALA A 448 -7.35 26.37 12.11
C ALA A 448 -6.51 25.43 11.24
N GLU A 449 -5.71 24.58 11.88
CA GLU A 449 -5.07 23.44 11.24
C GLU A 449 -6.02 22.23 11.31
N LYS A 450 -6.11 21.49 10.20
CA LYS A 450 -6.90 20.27 10.12
C LYS A 450 -5.97 19.11 9.81
N LEU A 451 -5.99 18.10 10.67
CA LEU A 451 -5.35 16.81 10.42
C LEU A 451 -6.43 15.86 9.93
N THR A 452 -6.27 15.33 8.72
CA THR A 452 -7.23 14.37 8.16
C THR A 452 -6.56 13.01 8.01
N TYR A 453 -7.22 11.98 8.53
CA TYR A 453 -6.77 10.59 8.51
C TYR A 453 -7.78 9.72 7.76
N VAL A 454 -7.28 8.75 7.01
CA VAL A 454 -8.08 7.66 6.44
C VAL A 454 -7.42 6.33 6.74
N PHE A 455 -8.23 5.28 6.80
CA PHE A 455 -7.80 3.96 7.25
C PHE A 455 -8.00 2.95 6.13
N TYR A 456 -7.03 2.07 5.95
CA TYR A 456 -7.06 1.02 4.96
C TYR A 456 -6.59 -0.29 5.58
N GLU A 457 -7.40 -1.34 5.47
CA GLU A 457 -7.04 -2.66 5.98
C GLU A 457 -6.35 -3.48 4.91
N LYS A 458 -5.21 -4.08 5.26
CA LYS A 458 -4.55 -5.15 4.49
C LYS A 458 -4.82 -6.49 5.18
N PRO A 459 -5.79 -7.29 4.70
CA PRO A 459 -6.19 -8.54 5.35
C PRO A 459 -5.05 -9.53 5.60
N SER A 460 -4.12 -9.68 4.66
CA SER A 460 -3.00 -10.64 4.76
C SER A 460 -2.06 -10.35 5.92
N LYS A 461 -1.97 -9.09 6.36
CA LYS A 461 -1.08 -8.64 7.44
C LYS A 461 -1.82 -8.38 8.75
N ASN A 462 -3.16 -8.54 8.78
CA ASN A 462 -4.00 -8.10 9.89
C ASN A 462 -3.63 -6.66 10.35
N GLN A 463 -3.38 -5.79 9.37
CA GLN A 463 -2.79 -4.47 9.56
C GLN A 463 -3.73 -3.40 9.02
N ILE A 464 -3.97 -2.36 9.82
CA ILE A 464 -4.66 -1.13 9.38
C ILE A 464 -3.59 -0.08 9.08
N ASP A 465 -3.38 0.18 7.80
CA ASP A 465 -2.58 1.30 7.31
C ASP A 465 -3.36 2.60 7.50
N THR A 466 -2.67 3.64 7.98
CA THR A 466 -3.26 4.97 8.23
C THR A 466 -2.61 5.98 7.30
N PHE A 467 -3.37 6.54 6.37
CA PHE A 467 -2.91 7.65 5.53
C PHE A 467 -3.35 8.97 6.17
N PHE A 468 -2.52 10.01 6.05
CA PHE A 468 -2.85 11.33 6.58
C PHE A 468 -2.46 12.45 5.62
N TYR A 469 -3.19 13.56 5.71
CA TYR A 469 -2.87 14.80 5.00
C TYR A 469 -3.36 16.01 5.82
N THR A 470 -2.81 17.19 5.54
CA THR A 470 -3.07 18.42 6.32
C THR A 470 -3.40 19.60 5.41
N SER A 471 -4.14 20.58 5.95
CA SER A 471 -4.58 21.75 5.20
C SER A 471 -3.59 22.92 5.17
N LYS A 472 -2.43 22.86 5.86
CA LYS A 472 -1.67 24.10 6.17
C LYS A 472 -0.14 24.07 6.23
N PHE A 473 0.55 22.94 6.15
CA PHE A 473 2.01 22.93 6.32
C PHE A 473 2.75 23.13 4.98
N GLN A 474 3.87 23.86 5.01
CA GLN A 474 4.70 24.16 3.84
C GLN A 474 6.11 23.55 3.90
N HIS A 475 6.55 22.97 5.03
CA HIS A 475 7.96 22.56 5.20
C HIS A 475 8.09 21.27 6.02
N GLU A 476 8.97 20.41 5.50
CA GLU A 476 9.40 19.06 5.92
C GLU A 476 8.34 17.95 6.06
N ILE A 477 8.70 16.77 5.57
CA ILE A 477 7.83 15.61 5.36
C ILE A 477 8.53 14.39 5.95
N SER A 478 7.87 13.72 6.89
CA SER A 478 8.17 12.32 7.21
C SER A 478 6.87 11.51 7.06
N SER A 479 6.92 10.54 6.14
CA SER A 479 5.85 9.56 5.99
C SER A 479 6.19 8.36 6.86
N TYR A 480 5.49 8.18 7.96
CA TYR A 480 5.59 6.99 8.78
C TYR A 480 4.19 6.39 9.00
N TYR A 481 4.04 5.08 8.78
CA TYR A 481 2.78 4.36 8.92
C TYR A 481 2.87 3.41 10.11
N PRO A 482 2.54 3.84 11.33
CA PRO A 482 2.23 2.87 12.34
C PRO A 482 0.87 2.24 12.03
N PRO A 483 0.73 0.90 12.05
CA PRO A 483 -0.54 0.27 12.31
C PRO A 483 -1.27 0.99 13.41
N LEU A 484 -2.57 1.17 13.25
CA LEU A 484 -3.37 1.74 14.29
C LEU A 484 -3.39 0.81 15.51
N ILE A 485 -2.63 1.13 16.55
CA ILE A 485 -2.52 0.26 17.74
C ILE A 485 -3.41 0.80 18.85
N SER A 486 -4.30 -0.05 19.33
CA SER A 486 -4.85 0.11 20.67
C SER A 486 -3.88 -0.50 21.69
N GLY A 487 -3.03 0.30 22.32
CA GLY A 487 -2.12 -0.20 23.35
C GLY A 487 -2.87 -0.56 24.64
N GLY A 488 -2.50 -1.69 25.26
CA GLY A 488 -2.42 -1.78 26.72
C GLY A 488 -1.02 -1.34 27.14
N ASP A 489 -0.86 -0.79 28.34
CA ASP A 489 0.46 -0.41 28.84
C ASP A 489 1.31 -1.68 29.00
N TYR A 490 2.33 -1.85 28.15
CA TYR A 490 3.36 -2.88 28.33
C TYR A 490 4.52 -2.23 29.08
N MET A 491 4.93 -2.84 30.20
CA MET A 491 6.12 -2.39 30.92
C MET A 491 7.23 -3.38 30.65
N TRP A 492 8.42 -2.89 30.29
CA TRP A 492 9.58 -3.74 30.19
C TRP A 492 9.91 -4.35 31.55
N GLU A 493 10.15 -5.66 31.58
CA GLU A 493 10.65 -6.35 32.77
C GLU A 493 12.06 -6.85 32.48
N GLU A 494 13.00 -6.59 33.39
CA GLU A 494 14.42 -6.95 33.24
C GLU A 494 14.63 -8.45 32.92
N GLU A 495 13.73 -9.32 33.41
CA GLU A 495 13.75 -10.77 33.16
C GLU A 495 13.32 -11.15 31.74
N THR A 496 12.53 -10.33 31.05
CA THR A 496 11.96 -10.62 29.73
C THR A 496 12.54 -9.77 28.60
N THR A 497 13.23 -8.68 28.94
CA THR A 497 13.94 -7.81 27.98
C THR A 497 15.05 -8.51 27.20
N PRO A 498 15.87 -9.43 27.77
CA PRO A 498 16.93 -10.09 27.02
C PRO A 498 16.35 -10.92 25.86
N ALA A 499 16.64 -10.53 24.63
CA ALA A 499 16.18 -11.18 23.40
C ALA A 499 16.83 -10.55 22.16
N ILE A 500 16.48 -11.08 20.98
CA ILE A 500 16.81 -10.48 19.69
C ILE A 500 15.60 -9.71 19.17
N TYR A 501 15.75 -8.40 19.01
CA TYR A 501 14.75 -7.50 18.43
C TYR A 501 15.18 -7.11 17.02
N GLN A 502 14.34 -7.37 16.03
CA GLN A 502 14.58 -6.91 14.67
C GLN A 502 13.72 -5.68 14.36
N ARG A 503 14.34 -4.67 13.74
CA ARG A 503 13.72 -3.46 13.19
C ARG A 503 14.28 -3.19 11.80
N ASP A 504 13.46 -3.31 10.76
CA ASP A 504 13.93 -3.20 9.37
C ASP A 504 15.15 -4.15 9.15
N ASN A 505 16.28 -3.60 8.69
CA ASN A 505 17.56 -4.30 8.55
C ASN A 505 18.44 -4.26 9.80
N SER A 506 17.95 -3.67 10.89
CA SER A 506 18.65 -3.57 12.18
C SER A 506 18.30 -4.77 13.07
N ILE A 507 19.30 -5.43 13.67
CA ILE A 507 19.10 -6.48 14.67
C ILE A 507 19.74 -6.04 15.97
N TYR A 508 18.94 -5.96 17.04
CA TYR A 508 19.37 -5.64 18.39
C TYR A 508 19.36 -6.92 19.23
N THR A 509 20.53 -7.39 19.63
CA THR A 509 20.70 -8.50 20.57
C THR A 509 20.91 -7.93 21.96
N LEU A 510 19.96 -8.11 22.87
CA LEU A 510 20.05 -7.64 24.26
C LEU A 510 20.34 -8.83 25.19
N ASN A 511 21.46 -8.77 25.90
CA ASN A 511 21.91 -9.80 26.83
C ASN A 511 21.43 -9.51 28.26
N SER A 512 21.20 -10.56 29.05
CA SER A 512 20.72 -10.45 30.44
C SER A 512 21.63 -9.70 31.42
N ASP A 513 22.87 -9.40 31.03
CA ASP A 513 23.82 -8.64 31.85
C ASP A 513 23.78 -7.13 31.58
N GLY A 514 22.81 -6.65 30.80
CA GLY A 514 22.69 -5.24 30.42
C GLY A 514 23.60 -4.83 29.26
N THR A 515 24.26 -5.78 28.58
CA THR A 515 25.01 -5.53 27.35
C THR A 515 24.22 -5.95 26.11
N GLY A 516 24.71 -5.62 24.93
CA GLY A 516 24.14 -6.12 23.70
C GLY A 516 24.92 -5.71 22.46
N GLU A 517 24.32 -5.97 21.30
CA GLU A 517 24.89 -5.68 20.00
C GLU A 517 23.79 -5.21 19.04
N LEU A 518 24.10 -4.19 18.25
CA LEU A 518 23.29 -3.76 17.11
C LEU A 518 24.03 -4.15 15.83
N ASP A 519 23.44 -5.02 15.03
CA ASP A 519 23.86 -5.31 13.66
C ASP A 519 23.05 -4.43 12.69
N LEU A 520 23.74 -3.62 11.90
CA LEU A 520 23.19 -2.76 10.86
C LEU A 520 23.87 -3.10 9.53
N ASP A 521 23.21 -3.85 8.66
CA ASP A 521 23.76 -4.25 7.35
C ASP A 521 25.18 -4.85 7.44
N GLY A 522 25.44 -5.69 8.47
CA GLY A 522 26.72 -6.31 8.73
C GLY A 522 27.70 -5.46 9.54
N PHE A 523 27.28 -4.27 10.00
CA PHE A 523 28.03 -3.46 10.96
C PHE A 523 27.55 -3.70 12.38
N ASN A 524 28.39 -4.42 13.12
CA ASN A 524 28.16 -4.69 14.53
C ASN A 524 28.57 -3.50 15.39
N SER A 525 27.70 -3.15 16.33
CA SER A 525 27.83 -2.02 17.25
C SER A 525 27.55 -2.50 18.67
N PRO A 526 28.56 -2.59 19.55
CA PRO A 526 28.28 -2.91 20.94
C PRO A 526 27.40 -1.81 21.55
N LEU A 527 26.49 -2.23 22.41
CA LEU A 527 25.60 -1.35 23.16
C LEU A 527 25.51 -1.84 24.61
N VAL A 528 25.00 -0.97 25.48
CA VAL A 528 24.47 -1.36 26.78
C VAL A 528 22.99 -1.01 26.81
N TRP A 529 22.22 -1.68 27.67
CA TRP A 529 20.83 -1.30 27.93
C TRP A 529 20.45 -1.35 29.42
N LYS A 530 19.37 -0.65 29.80
CA LYS A 530 18.72 -0.72 31.12
C LYS A 530 17.24 -0.41 31.03
N ILE A 531 16.46 -0.77 32.07
CA ILE A 531 15.06 -0.34 32.21
C ILE A 531 14.95 0.86 33.16
N THR A 532 14.20 1.90 32.77
CA THR A 532 13.93 3.07 33.62
C THR A 532 12.97 2.71 34.75
N THR A 533 12.82 3.59 35.73
CA THR A 533 11.80 3.41 36.78
C THR A 533 10.37 3.46 36.25
N ASN A 534 10.17 4.00 35.05
CA ASN A 534 8.88 4.06 34.38
C ASN A 534 8.61 2.81 33.52
N GLY A 535 9.60 1.91 33.41
CA GLY A 535 9.48 0.70 32.61
C GLY A 535 9.93 0.86 31.16
N ASP A 536 10.67 1.91 30.80
CA ASP A 536 11.17 2.14 29.43
C ASP A 536 12.54 1.49 29.21
N LEU A 537 12.82 1.01 28.00
CA LEU A 537 14.15 0.49 27.65
C LEU A 537 15.06 1.62 27.17
N VAL A 538 16.19 1.84 27.85
CA VAL A 538 17.23 2.76 27.37
C VAL A 538 18.39 1.95 26.82
N ILE A 539 18.85 2.28 25.62
CA ILE A 539 19.99 1.71 24.91
C ILE A 539 21.05 2.81 24.72
N GLY A 540 22.28 2.53 25.13
CA GLY A 540 23.41 3.46 25.02
C GLY A 540 24.46 2.97 24.04
N PHE A 541 24.88 3.85 23.13
CA PHE A 541 25.99 3.61 22.20
C PHE A 541 27.20 4.46 22.59
N TYR A 542 28.41 3.89 22.51
CA TYR A 542 29.63 4.53 22.99
C TYR A 542 30.80 4.38 22.03
N TYR A 543 31.71 5.35 22.05
CA TYR A 543 32.88 5.45 21.16
C TYR A 543 34.16 5.88 21.88
N LEU A 544 35.31 5.60 21.28
CA LEU A 544 36.64 6.02 21.74
C LEU A 544 36.99 7.41 21.16
N PRO A 545 37.16 8.46 22.00
CA PRO A 545 37.29 9.85 21.53
C PRO A 545 38.62 10.17 20.82
N TYR A 546 39.68 9.38 21.04
CA TYR A 546 41.03 9.71 20.56
C TYR A 546 41.35 9.24 19.14
N GLU A 547 40.45 8.45 18.54
CA GLU A 547 40.59 7.91 17.19
C GLU A 547 39.23 7.99 16.51
N MET A 548 38.79 9.22 16.17
CA MET A 548 37.55 9.55 15.43
C MET A 548 37.52 8.95 14.01
N SER A 549 37.72 7.66 13.89
CA SER A 549 37.22 6.85 12.79
C SER A 549 35.99 6.13 13.33
N ASP A 550 34.96 5.97 12.51
CA ASP A 550 33.65 5.37 12.87
C ASP A 550 33.73 3.91 13.39
N TYR A 551 34.93 3.36 13.57
CA TYR A 551 35.22 1.97 13.84
C TYR A 551 35.61 1.66 15.30
N ASN A 552 35.90 2.67 16.13
CA ASN A 552 36.39 2.43 17.49
C ASN A 552 35.28 2.56 18.54
N LYS A 553 34.37 1.58 18.53
CA LYS A 553 33.25 1.45 19.47
C LYS A 553 33.72 0.78 20.77
N CYS A 554 33.08 1.08 21.90
CA CYS A 554 33.47 0.55 23.20
C CYS A 554 32.25 0.24 24.08
N ILE A 555 32.44 -0.60 25.10
CA ILE A 555 31.46 -0.87 26.16
C ILE A 555 32.00 -0.23 27.44
N PRO A 556 31.27 0.68 28.09
CA PRO A 556 31.71 1.25 29.35
C PRO A 556 31.56 0.22 30.49
N ASP A 557 32.40 0.33 31.53
CA ASP A 557 32.30 -0.53 32.74
C ASP A 557 31.02 -0.26 33.56
N SER A 558 30.36 0.87 33.33
CA SER A 558 29.11 1.27 34.00
C SER A 558 28.27 2.19 33.11
N TRP A 559 26.94 2.12 33.25
CA TRP A 559 25.99 3.00 32.55
C TRP A 559 26.26 4.49 32.83
N ASP A 560 26.38 4.83 34.12
CA ASP A 560 26.66 6.19 34.59
C ASP A 560 28.16 6.48 34.45
N ILE A 561 28.65 6.55 33.21
CA ILE A 561 29.87 7.31 32.98
C ILE A 561 29.57 8.76 33.33
N GLY A 562 30.34 9.30 34.29
CA GLY A 562 30.17 10.65 34.80
C GLY A 562 30.24 11.74 33.70
N PRO A 563 30.15 13.03 34.09
CA PRO A 563 30.09 14.13 33.13
C PRO A 563 31.18 14.02 32.06
N TYR A 564 30.84 14.38 30.82
CA TYR A 564 31.71 14.31 29.64
C TYR A 564 33.18 14.56 29.98
N ASP A 565 33.97 13.50 30.00
CA ASP A 565 35.41 13.55 30.18
C ASP A 565 36.05 13.21 28.85
N LYS A 566 36.55 14.22 28.16
CA LYS A 566 37.28 14.08 26.88
C LYS A 566 38.48 13.13 26.94
N TYR A 567 38.88 12.69 28.14
CA TYR A 567 39.94 11.71 28.37
C TYR A 567 39.46 10.32 28.78
N ALA A 568 38.15 10.09 28.91
CA ALA A 568 37.66 8.75 29.23
C ALA A 568 37.89 7.80 28.05
N SER A 569 38.17 6.54 28.39
CA SER A 569 38.36 5.46 27.43
C SER A 569 37.08 5.02 26.72
N CYS A 570 35.94 5.60 27.06
CA CYS A 570 34.68 5.32 26.39
C CYS A 570 33.73 6.50 26.63
N GLN A 571 33.21 7.11 25.57
CA GLN A 571 32.32 8.27 25.63
C GLN A 571 30.96 7.94 25.05
N PRO A 572 29.86 8.49 25.59
CA PRO A 572 28.54 8.25 25.05
C PRO A 572 28.42 8.96 23.70
N TRP A 573 28.00 8.24 22.67
CA TRP A 573 27.76 8.80 21.34
C TRP A 573 26.33 9.33 21.21
N PHE A 574 25.37 8.46 21.46
CA PHE A 574 23.95 8.76 21.56
C PHE A 574 23.25 7.68 22.36
N TRP A 575 22.12 8.04 22.95
CA TRP A 575 21.23 7.13 23.66
C TRP A 575 19.90 7.05 22.92
N GLU A 576 19.27 5.88 23.00
CA GLU A 576 17.90 5.67 22.54
C GLU A 576 17.07 5.22 23.73
N GLU A 577 15.92 5.84 23.95
CA GLU A 577 14.94 5.40 24.93
C GLU A 577 13.70 4.92 24.18
N TRP A 578 13.23 3.73 24.52
CA TRP A 578 12.16 3.00 23.85
C TRP A 578 11.04 2.74 24.85
N ASP A 579 9.98 3.52 24.76
CA ASP A 579 8.69 3.23 25.40
C ASP A 579 7.99 2.19 24.51
N LEU A 580 8.00 0.91 24.93
CA LEU A 580 7.33 -0.16 24.18
C LEU A 580 5.87 -0.29 24.56
N LYS A 581 5.01 -0.29 23.55
CA LYS A 581 3.62 -0.74 23.66
C LYS A 581 3.47 -2.06 22.91
N GLU A 582 3.11 -3.13 23.63
CA GLU A 582 2.85 -4.44 23.01
C GLU A 582 1.62 -4.34 22.10
N MET A 583 1.74 -4.93 20.91
CA MET A 583 0.61 -5.04 19.99
C MET A 583 -0.37 -6.12 20.46
N GLN A 584 -1.57 -6.14 19.88
CA GLN A 584 -2.50 -7.26 20.10
C GLN A 584 -1.92 -8.61 19.66
N GLU A 585 -0.89 -8.61 18.79
CA GLU A 585 -0.17 -9.80 18.35
C GLU A 585 1.08 -10.02 19.20
N GLN A 586 1.13 -11.16 19.90
CA GLN A 586 2.19 -11.51 20.84
C GLN A 586 3.58 -11.48 20.17
N GLY A 587 4.54 -10.80 20.80
CA GLY A 587 5.92 -10.72 20.30
C GLY A 587 6.17 -9.64 19.24
N LYS A 588 5.14 -8.86 18.87
CA LYS A 588 5.29 -7.62 18.10
C LYS A 588 5.06 -6.41 18.99
N PHE A 589 5.94 -5.43 18.87
CA PHE A 589 5.92 -4.25 19.73
C PHE A 589 6.06 -2.97 18.91
N TRP A 590 5.49 -1.89 19.45
CA TRP A 590 5.75 -0.53 19.02
C TRP A 590 6.66 0.16 20.00
N ALA A 591 7.80 0.70 19.56
CA ALA A 591 8.53 1.66 20.40
C ALA A 591 8.26 3.08 19.96
N GLN A 592 7.95 3.96 20.90
CA GLN A 592 8.32 5.35 20.75
C GLN A 592 9.81 5.48 21.05
N ARG A 593 10.62 5.67 20.01
CA ARG A 593 12.07 5.87 20.14
C ARG A 593 12.36 7.34 20.34
N ILE A 594 13.06 7.65 21.42
CA ILE A 594 13.57 8.97 21.73
C ILE A 594 15.09 8.91 21.59
N VAL A 595 15.66 9.57 20.58
CA VAL A 595 17.11 9.62 20.38
C VAL A 595 17.68 10.89 21.01
N TYR A 596 18.72 10.73 21.83
CA TYR A 596 19.45 11.82 22.47
C TYR A 596 20.92 11.78 22.05
N SER A 597 21.44 12.89 21.51
CA SER A 597 22.88 13.07 21.32
C SER A 597 23.43 14.02 22.38
N PRO A 598 24.19 13.51 23.38
CA PRO A 598 24.81 14.34 24.40
C PRO A 598 26.03 15.05 23.80
N ASN A 599 25.92 16.36 23.58
CA ASN A 599 27.03 17.22 23.20
C ASN A 599 27.33 18.15 24.37
N ASN A 600 28.46 17.96 25.07
CA ASN A 600 28.86 18.74 26.25
C ASN A 600 27.84 18.71 27.43
N GLY A 601 27.03 17.66 27.54
CA GLY A 601 25.99 17.55 28.57
C GLY A 601 24.67 18.24 28.21
N GLU A 602 24.50 18.70 26.97
CA GLU A 602 23.24 19.19 26.43
C GLU A 602 22.67 18.19 25.41
N VAL A 603 21.36 17.98 25.41
CA VAL A 603 20.65 17.23 24.37
C VAL A 603 20.57 18.11 23.12
N THR A 604 21.20 17.68 22.02
CA THR A 604 21.30 18.51 20.81
C THR A 604 20.36 18.14 19.68
N ARG A 605 19.76 16.95 19.72
CA ARG A 605 18.79 16.49 18.71
C ARG A 605 17.80 15.54 19.34
N LEU A 606 16.53 15.69 18.96
CA LEU A 606 15.42 14.82 19.33
C LEU A 606 14.73 14.34 18.07
N ASN A 607 14.73 13.03 17.85
CA ASN A 607 13.85 12.39 16.89
C ASN A 607 12.91 11.48 17.66
N ILE A 608 11.61 11.70 17.53
CA ILE A 608 10.58 10.83 18.08
C ILE A 608 9.96 10.06 16.93
N ASN A 609 10.40 8.83 16.80
CA ASN A 609 10.03 7.95 15.71
C ASN A 609 9.36 6.73 16.30
N THR A 610 8.28 6.28 15.67
CA THR A 610 7.62 5.04 16.06
C THR A 610 8.25 3.89 15.27
N TYR A 611 8.42 2.70 15.84
CA TYR A 611 8.95 1.54 15.12
C TYR A 611 8.25 0.24 15.47
N ASN A 612 8.10 -0.63 14.47
CA ASN A 612 7.76 -2.03 14.66
C ASN A 612 9.00 -2.84 15.08
N PHE A 613 8.86 -3.61 16.16
CA PHE A 613 9.83 -4.61 16.56
C PHE A 613 9.21 -5.99 16.52
N THR A 614 9.97 -6.97 16.05
CA THR A 614 9.66 -8.39 16.26
C THR A 614 10.66 -8.96 17.23
N LYS A 615 10.18 -9.49 18.36
CA LYS A 615 10.98 -10.28 19.29
C LYS A 615 11.13 -11.67 18.71
N LYS A 616 12.36 -12.05 18.38
CA LYS A 616 12.67 -13.43 17.97
C LYS A 616 13.01 -14.24 19.22
N GLU A 617 12.43 -15.43 19.35
CA GLU A 617 12.90 -16.40 20.32
C GLU A 617 14.34 -16.78 19.99
N GLU A 618 15.17 -17.00 21.00
CA GLU A 618 16.48 -17.67 20.85
C GLU A 618 16.25 -19.12 20.43
N THR A 619 15.81 -19.35 19.19
CA THR A 619 16.11 -20.61 18.53
C THR A 619 17.61 -20.59 18.26
N ALA A 620 18.36 -21.47 18.93
CA ALA A 620 19.79 -21.63 18.76
C ALA A 620 20.19 -21.53 17.27
N LEU A 621 20.77 -20.39 16.90
CA LEU A 621 21.34 -20.10 15.59
C LEU A 621 22.55 -21.00 15.30
#